data_AF-A0A2N2K7L5-F1
#
_entry.id   AF-A0A2N2K7L5-F1
#
_cell.length_a   1.000
_cell.length_b   1.000
_cell.length_c   1.000
_cell.angle_alpha   90.00
_cell.angle_beta   90.00
_cell.angle_gamma   90.00
#
_symmetry.space_group_name_H-M   'P 1'
#
loop_
_entity.id
_entity.type
_entity.pdbx_description
1 polymer ?
#
loop_
_entity_poly.entity_id
_entity_poly.type
_entity_poly.pdbx_seq_one_letter_code
_entity_poly.pdbx_strand_id
1 'polypeptide(L)'
;MPDPLSLIAMSAAVGGVAGKFVEKAWDSGERWLRERFGSHAAEAQQQARENAARFIQQLAVRVKSLEDRHKVNRKRVTANEKHPQFSALLQDSILNAAQTDDDVKHDLLARLVAARLASESEGILALASQLASNAISKCTRRQLMLLALCEFIELSRPRHPLPVSDYRRWLEVFLNHFMEFEFKKIDAQHLVAIGCASYDPTSNRDLEVLLQMKGGTNCIGETLNDLAVVDCLQMHWDEGLAGVMLTSVGTIVGGLAFDQIMGIDYGPPEWD
;
A
#
# COMPACT_ATOMS: atom_id res chain seq x y z
N MET A 1 -8.30 10.99 24.23
CA MET A 1 -7.65 11.24 22.92
C MET A 1 -7.89 12.70 22.56
N PRO A 2 -6.95 13.40 21.90
CA PRO A 2 -7.21 14.73 21.38
C PRO A 2 -8.39 14.69 20.41
N ASP A 3 -9.25 15.71 20.44
CA ASP A 3 -10.38 15.80 19.51
C ASP A 3 -9.87 15.98 18.07
N PRO A 4 -10.68 15.61 17.05
CA PRO A 4 -10.29 15.69 15.64
C PRO A 4 -9.75 17.06 15.22
N LEU A 5 -10.31 18.17 15.73
CA LEU A 5 -9.86 19.51 15.36
C LEU A 5 -8.48 19.83 15.96
N SER A 6 -8.20 19.38 17.18
CA SER A 6 -6.88 19.48 17.79
C SER A 6 -5.82 18.70 17.00
N LEU A 7 -6.14 17.49 16.50
CA LEU A 7 -5.24 16.70 15.66
C LEU A 7 -4.92 17.39 14.33
N ILE A 8 -5.93 18.00 13.71
CA ILE A 8 -5.79 18.73 12.46
C ILE A 8 -5.02 20.04 12.68
N ALA A 9 -5.29 20.77 13.77
CA ALA A 9 -4.56 21.99 14.11
C ALA A 9 -3.06 21.71 14.34
N MET A 10 -2.72 20.61 15.02
CA MET A 10 -1.32 20.17 15.17
C MET A 10 -0.67 19.83 13.83
N SER A 11 -1.43 19.23 12.91
CA SER A 11 -0.96 18.86 11.58
C SER A 11 -0.82 20.07 10.64
N ALA A 12 -1.71 21.06 10.77
CA ALA A 12 -1.67 22.31 10.02
C ALA A 12 -0.56 23.27 10.53
N ALA A 13 -0.20 23.18 11.82
CA ALA A 13 0.90 23.93 12.43
C ALA A 13 2.28 23.60 11.82
N VAL A 14 2.37 22.57 10.99
CA VAL A 14 3.58 22.21 10.21
C VAL A 14 4.01 23.31 9.22
N GLY A 15 3.12 24.25 8.87
CA GLY A 15 3.43 25.30 7.90
C GLY A 15 3.63 24.77 6.48
N GLY A 16 3.98 25.65 5.53
CA GLY A 16 4.32 25.25 4.16
C GLY A 16 3.14 24.84 3.27
N VAL A 17 3.39 23.96 2.30
CA VAL A 17 2.35 23.40 1.42
C VAL A 17 1.57 22.31 2.14
N ALA A 18 2.24 21.48 2.93
CA ALA A 18 1.61 20.42 3.70
C ALA A 18 0.50 20.94 4.64
N GLY A 19 0.77 22.01 5.39
CA GLY A 19 -0.25 22.58 6.29
C GLY A 19 -1.52 23.06 5.57
N LYS A 20 -1.35 23.77 4.45
CA LYS A 20 -2.48 24.25 3.62
C LYS A 20 -3.25 23.11 2.95
N PHE A 21 -2.54 22.07 2.53
CA PHE A 21 -3.15 20.88 1.95
C PHE A 21 -4.05 20.17 2.98
N VAL A 22 -3.56 20.01 4.22
CA VAL A 22 -4.30 19.36 5.31
C VAL A 22 -5.56 20.12 5.69
N GLU A 23 -5.47 21.45 5.82
CA GLU A 23 -6.62 22.31 6.10
C GLU A 23 -7.73 22.10 5.06
N LYS A 24 -7.38 22.17 3.78
CA LYS A 24 -8.35 21.94 2.69
C LYS A 24 -8.89 20.52 2.63
N ALA A 25 -8.04 19.53 2.88
CA ALA A 25 -8.43 18.12 2.90
C ALA A 25 -9.44 17.87 4.03
N TRP A 26 -9.22 18.46 5.20
CA TRP A 26 -10.16 18.40 6.32
C TRP A 26 -11.46 19.15 6.04
N ASP A 27 -11.39 20.39 5.55
CA ASP A 27 -12.59 21.19 5.23
C ASP A 27 -13.49 20.49 4.20
N SER A 28 -12.88 19.94 3.16
CA SER A 28 -13.59 19.14 2.16
C SER A 28 -14.10 17.83 2.74
N GLY A 29 -13.28 17.17 3.57
CA GLY A 29 -13.59 15.92 4.27
C GLY A 29 -14.81 16.04 5.18
N GLU A 30 -14.90 17.08 6.00
CA GLU A 30 -16.04 17.33 6.89
C GLU A 30 -17.36 17.43 6.13
N ARG A 31 -17.35 18.09 4.95
CA ARG A 31 -18.51 18.13 4.07
C ARG A 31 -18.88 16.75 3.57
N TRP A 32 -17.92 15.98 3.04
CA TRP A 32 -18.17 14.63 2.52
C TRP A 32 -18.63 13.65 3.60
N LEU A 33 -18.07 13.73 4.80
CA LEU A 33 -18.49 12.93 5.95
C LEU A 33 -19.92 13.26 6.36
N ARG A 34 -20.29 14.54 6.36
CA ARG A 34 -21.67 14.96 6.65
C ARG A 34 -22.66 14.45 5.61
N GLU A 35 -22.30 14.53 4.33
CA GLU A 35 -23.12 14.00 3.24
C GLU A 35 -23.29 12.48 3.33
N ARG A 36 -22.23 11.74 3.67
CA ARG A 36 -22.24 10.27 3.73
C ARG A 36 -22.87 9.72 5.01
N PHE A 37 -22.57 10.32 6.16
CA PHE A 37 -22.91 9.79 7.49
C PHE A 37 -23.93 10.64 8.26
N GLY A 38 -24.35 11.81 7.76
CA GLY A 38 -25.17 12.76 8.54
C GLY A 38 -26.53 12.24 9.01
N SER A 39 -27.06 11.18 8.37
CA SER A 39 -28.29 10.49 8.77
C SER A 39 -28.07 9.29 9.70
N HIS A 40 -26.82 8.94 10.01
CA HIS A 40 -26.47 7.80 10.86
C HIS A 40 -26.51 8.18 12.34
N ALA A 41 -26.39 7.19 13.24
CA ALA A 41 -26.29 7.43 14.68
C ALA A 41 -25.10 8.35 15.03
N ALA A 42 -25.26 9.17 16.08
CA ALA A 42 -24.22 10.14 16.50
C ALA A 42 -22.87 9.48 16.78
N GLU A 43 -22.87 8.29 17.38
CA GLU A 43 -21.66 7.48 17.63
C GLU A 43 -20.95 7.11 16.32
N ALA A 44 -21.70 6.67 15.30
CA ALA A 44 -21.13 6.32 14.00
C ALA A 44 -20.58 7.57 13.27
N GLN A 45 -21.26 8.72 13.38
CA GLN A 45 -20.76 9.99 12.83
C GLN A 45 -19.44 10.41 13.51
N GLN A 46 -19.38 10.30 14.84
CA GLN A 46 -18.19 10.64 15.61
C GLN A 46 -17.02 9.70 15.27
N GLN A 47 -17.26 8.39 15.23
CA GLN A 47 -16.23 7.42 14.86
C GLN A 47 -15.70 7.64 13.44
N ALA A 48 -16.58 7.94 12.48
CA ALA A 48 -16.20 8.26 11.11
C ALA A 48 -15.28 9.49 11.03
N ARG A 49 -15.58 10.53 11.83
CA ARG A 49 -14.74 11.74 11.93
C ARG A 49 -13.38 11.46 12.56
N GLU A 50 -13.34 10.67 13.64
CA GLU A 50 -12.09 10.29 14.30
C GLU A 50 -11.18 9.46 13.37
N ASN A 51 -11.78 8.50 12.66
CA ASN A 51 -11.07 7.69 11.67
C ASN A 51 -10.52 8.55 10.51
N ALA A 52 -11.33 9.46 9.97
CA ALA A 52 -10.89 10.38 8.92
C ALA A 52 -9.77 11.32 9.39
N ALA A 53 -9.85 11.83 10.62
CA ALA A 53 -8.82 12.70 11.19
C ALA A 53 -7.49 11.98 11.36
N ARG A 54 -7.50 10.72 11.83
CA ARG A 54 -6.30 9.87 11.92
C ARG A 54 -5.65 9.67 10.54
N PHE A 55 -6.44 9.33 9.52
CA PHE A 55 -5.95 9.22 8.16
C PHE A 55 -5.34 10.54 7.64
N ILE A 56 -6.02 11.67 7.82
CA ILE A 56 -5.53 12.98 7.35
C ILE A 56 -4.23 13.37 8.07
N GLN A 57 -4.08 13.06 9.35
CA GLN A 57 -2.83 13.25 10.08
C GLN A 57 -1.70 12.41 9.48
N GLN A 58 -1.92 11.13 9.19
CA GLN A 58 -0.91 10.27 8.56
C GLN A 58 -0.54 10.75 7.15
N LEU A 59 -1.52 11.28 6.39
CA LEU A 59 -1.30 11.90 5.10
C LEU A 59 -0.47 13.18 5.23
N ALA A 60 -0.73 14.02 6.23
CA ALA A 60 0.01 15.24 6.51
C ALA A 60 1.52 14.98 6.68
N VAL A 61 1.86 13.98 7.50
CA VAL A 61 3.25 13.57 7.74
C VAL A 61 3.95 13.18 6.44
N ARG A 62 3.25 12.51 5.53
CA ARG A 62 3.79 12.06 4.25
C ARG A 62 3.97 13.19 3.26
N VAL A 63 2.98 14.07 3.13
CA VAL A 63 3.09 15.26 2.27
C VAL A 63 4.23 16.16 2.76
N LYS A 64 4.41 16.29 4.07
CA LYS A 64 5.56 16.99 4.65
C LYS A 64 6.88 16.31 4.27
N SER A 65 7.00 14.99 4.43
CA SER A 65 8.18 14.21 4.02
C SER A 65 8.53 14.40 2.54
N LEU A 66 7.51 14.48 1.67
CA LEU A 66 7.69 14.77 0.23
C LEU A 66 8.20 16.20 -0.03
N GLU A 67 7.71 17.18 0.73
CA GLU A 67 8.16 18.59 0.69
C GLU A 67 9.62 18.71 1.18
N ASP A 68 9.92 18.13 2.35
CA ASP A 68 11.23 18.19 3.03
C ASP A 68 12.35 17.50 2.22
N ARG A 69 12.05 16.40 1.54
CA ARG A 69 13.03 15.67 0.72
C ARG A 69 13.27 16.30 -0.66
N HIS A 70 12.60 17.42 -0.98
CA HIS A 70 12.57 18.04 -2.31
C HIS A 70 12.22 17.06 -3.45
N LYS A 71 11.60 15.91 -3.13
CA LYS A 71 11.24 14.87 -4.10
C LYS A 71 10.10 15.28 -5.01
N VAL A 72 9.41 16.38 -4.68
CA VAL A 72 8.29 16.87 -5.47
C VAL A 72 8.45 18.37 -5.75
N ASN A 73 8.33 18.73 -7.02
CA ASN A 73 8.24 20.12 -7.43
C ASN A 73 6.95 20.72 -6.85
N ARG A 74 7.07 21.78 -6.05
CA ARG A 74 5.94 22.51 -5.44
C ARG A 74 4.85 22.89 -6.45
N LYS A 75 5.24 23.21 -7.69
CA LYS A 75 4.31 23.48 -8.79
C LYS A 75 3.50 22.24 -9.17
N ARG A 76 4.12 21.05 -9.19
CA ARG A 76 3.46 19.77 -9.48
C ARG A 76 2.47 19.39 -8.40
N VAL A 77 2.85 19.50 -7.12
CA VAL A 77 1.92 19.27 -5.98
C VAL A 77 0.67 20.15 -6.13
N THR A 78 0.88 21.45 -6.35
CA THR A 78 -0.22 22.42 -6.47
C THR A 78 -1.10 22.16 -7.70
N ALA A 79 -0.52 21.68 -8.80
CA ALA A 79 -1.27 21.33 -10.01
C ALA A 79 -2.09 20.05 -9.79
N ASN A 80 -1.49 19.01 -9.22
CA ASN A 80 -2.15 17.74 -8.92
C ASN A 80 -3.26 17.91 -7.88
N GLU A 81 -3.06 18.73 -6.83
CA GLU A 81 -4.09 19.06 -5.83
C GLU A 81 -5.39 19.58 -6.47
N LYS A 82 -5.27 20.33 -7.55
CA LYS A 82 -6.41 20.91 -8.28
C LYS A 82 -6.99 19.99 -9.36
N HIS A 83 -6.37 18.85 -9.60
CA HIS A 83 -6.81 17.93 -10.63
C HIS A 83 -8.08 17.17 -10.19
N PRO A 84 -9.13 17.09 -11.03
CA PRO A 84 -10.40 16.43 -10.65
C PRO A 84 -10.21 14.98 -10.18
N GLN A 85 -9.36 14.22 -10.87
CA GLN A 85 -9.05 12.83 -10.50
C GLN A 85 -8.39 12.73 -9.12
N PHE A 86 -7.54 13.70 -8.74
CA PHE A 86 -6.94 13.71 -7.42
C PHE A 86 -7.97 14.05 -6.34
N SER A 87 -8.87 15.00 -6.62
CA SER A 87 -9.98 15.32 -5.71
C SER A 87 -10.88 14.10 -5.47
N ALA A 88 -11.18 13.32 -6.51
CA ALA A 88 -11.95 12.09 -6.40
C ALA A 88 -11.21 11.01 -5.58
N LEU A 89 -9.90 10.86 -5.78
CA LEU A 89 -9.09 9.96 -4.97
C LEU A 89 -9.07 10.36 -3.50
N LEU A 90 -8.89 11.64 -3.22
CA LEU A 90 -8.86 12.16 -1.85
C LEU A 90 -10.21 11.95 -1.16
N GLN A 91 -11.32 12.23 -1.85
CA GLN A 91 -12.66 11.99 -1.35
C GLN A 91 -12.89 10.52 -0.99
N ASP A 92 -12.65 9.60 -1.94
CA ASP A 92 -12.84 8.17 -1.69
C ASP A 92 -11.91 7.67 -0.58
N SER A 93 -10.67 8.15 -0.51
CA SER A 93 -9.73 7.74 0.54
C SER A 93 -10.16 8.21 1.93
N ILE A 94 -10.69 9.43 2.07
CA ILE A 94 -11.27 9.92 3.33
C ILE A 94 -12.48 9.07 3.71
N LEU A 95 -13.40 8.81 2.78
CA LEU A 95 -14.61 8.03 3.05
C LEU A 95 -14.28 6.55 3.35
N ASN A 96 -13.28 5.98 2.70
CA ASN A 96 -12.79 4.63 2.95
C ASN A 96 -12.12 4.54 4.32
N ALA A 97 -11.26 5.50 4.68
CA ALA A 97 -10.64 5.56 6.00
C ALA A 97 -11.68 5.73 7.11
N ALA A 98 -12.70 6.57 6.90
CA ALA A 98 -13.77 6.81 7.87
C ALA A 98 -14.52 5.52 8.29
N GLN A 99 -14.60 4.53 7.40
CA GLN A 99 -15.33 3.28 7.61
C GLN A 99 -14.58 2.22 8.43
N THR A 100 -13.32 2.47 8.79
CA THR A 100 -12.49 1.48 9.49
C THR A 100 -11.61 2.15 10.53
N ASP A 101 -11.35 1.46 11.63
CA ASP A 101 -10.39 1.84 12.66
C ASP A 101 -9.00 1.23 12.44
N ASP A 102 -8.81 0.47 11.35
CA ASP A 102 -7.56 -0.22 11.03
C ASP A 102 -6.47 0.76 10.58
N ASP A 103 -5.53 1.04 11.48
CA ASP A 103 -4.40 1.94 11.23
C ASP A 103 -3.52 1.50 10.05
N VAL A 104 -3.46 0.19 9.75
CA VAL A 104 -2.73 -0.34 8.58
C VAL A 104 -3.35 0.21 7.30
N LYS A 105 -4.69 0.19 7.21
CA LYS A 105 -5.42 0.70 6.04
C LYS A 105 -5.31 2.21 5.93
N HIS A 106 -5.40 2.94 7.05
CA HIS A 106 -5.20 4.39 7.05
C HIS A 106 -3.82 4.74 6.48
N ASP A 107 -2.79 4.01 6.89
CA ASP A 107 -1.41 4.28 6.49
C ASP A 107 -1.19 3.96 5.01
N LEU A 108 -1.76 2.86 4.50
CA LEU A 108 -1.73 2.52 3.07
C LEU A 108 -2.48 3.53 2.20
N LEU A 109 -3.67 3.95 2.62
CA LEU A 109 -4.42 5.02 1.93
C LEU A 109 -3.59 6.31 1.91
N ALA A 110 -2.94 6.66 3.03
CA ALA A 110 -2.13 7.87 3.13
C ALA A 110 -0.90 7.79 2.22
N ARG A 111 -0.23 6.62 2.13
CA ARG A 111 0.86 6.36 1.18
C ARG A 111 0.38 6.52 -0.25
N LEU A 112 -0.76 5.94 -0.60
CA LEU A 112 -1.34 6.00 -1.94
C LEU A 112 -1.66 7.44 -2.37
N VAL A 113 -2.32 8.23 -1.51
CA VAL A 113 -2.67 9.62 -1.84
C VAL A 113 -1.42 10.48 -1.96
N ALA A 114 -0.42 10.30 -1.07
CA ALA A 114 0.85 11.02 -1.15
C ALA A 114 1.64 10.64 -2.43
N ALA A 115 1.68 9.35 -2.78
CA ALA A 115 2.26 8.85 -4.02
C ALA A 115 1.59 9.49 -5.24
N ARG A 116 0.25 9.48 -5.30
CA ARG A 116 -0.50 10.11 -6.39
C ARG A 116 -0.21 11.61 -6.49
N LEU A 117 -0.15 12.32 -5.36
CA LEU A 117 0.14 13.75 -5.33
C LEU A 117 1.54 14.05 -5.91
N ALA A 118 2.49 13.14 -5.71
CA ALA A 118 3.85 13.23 -6.24
C ALA A 118 4.00 12.77 -7.70
N SER A 119 3.07 11.98 -8.24
CA SER A 119 3.17 11.37 -9.58
C SER A 119 2.72 12.29 -10.74
N GLU A 120 3.01 11.89 -11.97
CA GLU A 120 2.46 12.52 -13.17
C GLU A 120 0.94 12.27 -13.31
N SER A 121 0.24 13.08 -14.11
CA SER A 121 -1.22 13.01 -14.19
C SER A 121 -1.76 11.80 -14.98
N GLU A 122 -0.95 11.21 -15.87
CA GLU A 122 -1.38 10.16 -16.81
C GLU A 122 -0.64 8.82 -16.65
N GLY A 123 0.24 8.68 -15.66
CA GLY A 123 0.94 7.41 -15.39
C GLY A 123 0.01 6.30 -14.88
N ILE A 124 0.48 5.05 -14.87
CA ILE A 124 -0.29 3.89 -14.39
C ILE A 124 -0.72 4.11 -12.93
N LEU A 125 0.16 4.66 -12.09
CA LEU A 125 -0.16 5.06 -10.72
C LEU A 125 -1.38 6.00 -10.71
N ALA A 126 -1.42 7.01 -11.59
CA ALA A 126 -2.52 7.94 -11.65
C ALA A 126 -3.85 7.30 -12.02
N LEU A 127 -3.83 6.42 -13.02
CA LEU A 127 -5.02 5.71 -13.52
C LEU A 127 -5.55 4.67 -12.53
N ALA A 128 -4.66 3.93 -11.87
CA ALA A 128 -5.04 2.82 -10.99
C ALA A 128 -5.19 3.22 -9.52
N SER A 129 -4.79 4.44 -9.11
CA SER A 129 -4.90 4.90 -7.72
C SER A 129 -6.33 4.82 -7.17
N GLN A 130 -7.33 5.16 -7.98
CA GLN A 130 -8.73 5.10 -7.51
C GLN A 130 -9.16 3.66 -7.19
N LEU A 131 -8.77 2.73 -8.07
CA LEU A 131 -9.05 1.31 -7.89
C LEU A 131 -8.28 0.75 -6.69
N ALA A 132 -7.02 1.17 -6.52
CA ALA A 132 -6.19 0.79 -5.37
C ALA A 132 -6.77 1.29 -4.04
N SER A 133 -7.28 2.52 -3.97
CA SER A 133 -7.92 3.05 -2.76
C SER A 133 -9.12 2.19 -2.35
N ASN A 134 -9.95 1.83 -3.32
CA ASN A 134 -11.11 0.97 -3.11
C ASN A 134 -10.73 -0.48 -2.78
N ALA A 135 -9.62 -0.98 -3.33
CA ALA A 135 -9.11 -2.30 -2.98
C ALA A 135 -8.59 -2.34 -1.54
N ILE A 136 -7.80 -1.35 -1.10
CA ILE A 136 -7.28 -1.25 0.27
C ILE A 136 -8.40 -1.30 1.29
N SER A 137 -9.50 -0.57 1.05
CA SER A 137 -10.63 -0.54 1.99
C SER A 137 -11.32 -1.90 2.13
N LYS A 138 -11.35 -2.69 1.05
CA LYS A 138 -11.99 -4.01 0.97
C LYS A 138 -11.07 -5.18 1.37
N CYS A 139 -9.76 -5.00 1.35
CA CYS A 139 -8.83 -6.04 1.77
C CYS A 139 -8.87 -6.29 3.27
N THR A 140 -8.65 -7.54 3.69
CA THR A 140 -8.25 -7.85 5.07
C THR A 140 -6.74 -7.68 5.24
N ARG A 141 -6.25 -7.64 6.49
CA ARG A 141 -4.78 -7.62 6.75
C ARG A 141 -4.07 -8.82 6.12
N ARG A 142 -4.66 -10.02 6.19
CA ARG A 142 -4.11 -11.23 5.55
C ARG A 142 -4.02 -11.10 4.03
N GLN A 143 -5.02 -10.48 3.39
CA GLN A 143 -5.00 -10.22 1.96
C GLN A 143 -3.94 -9.17 1.59
N LEU A 144 -3.73 -8.14 2.41
CA LEU A 144 -2.64 -7.18 2.21
C LEU A 144 -1.27 -7.86 2.34
N MET A 145 -1.10 -8.79 3.30
CA MET A 145 0.12 -9.59 3.42
C MET A 145 0.34 -10.50 2.20
N LEU A 146 -0.73 -11.13 1.68
CA LEU A 146 -0.65 -11.92 0.44
C LEU A 146 -0.19 -11.06 -0.74
N LEU A 147 -0.77 -9.87 -0.93
CA LEU A 147 -0.35 -8.95 -2.00
C LEU A 147 1.12 -8.51 -1.83
N ALA A 148 1.54 -8.21 -0.60
CA ALA A 148 2.94 -7.85 -0.30
C ALA A 148 3.92 -9.00 -0.57
N LEU A 149 3.54 -10.24 -0.23
CA LEU A 149 4.35 -11.43 -0.51
C LEU A 149 4.48 -11.67 -2.02
N CYS A 150 3.37 -11.60 -2.76
CA CYS A 150 3.39 -11.71 -4.22
C CYS A 150 4.26 -10.61 -4.84
N GLU A 151 4.15 -9.37 -4.37
CA GLU A 151 4.98 -8.26 -4.82
C GLU A 151 6.47 -8.52 -4.57
N PHE A 152 6.80 -9.04 -3.39
CA PHE A 152 8.17 -9.41 -3.07
C PHE A 152 8.69 -10.48 -4.01
N ILE A 153 7.94 -11.57 -4.20
CA ILE A 153 8.34 -12.72 -5.03
C ILE A 153 8.44 -12.32 -6.51
N GLU A 154 7.53 -11.51 -7.01
CA GLU A 154 7.47 -11.18 -8.44
C GLU A 154 8.37 -10.00 -8.80
N LEU A 155 8.36 -8.92 -8.02
CA LEU A 155 8.89 -7.63 -8.45
C LEU A 155 10.08 -7.11 -7.62
N SER A 156 10.11 -7.35 -6.30
CA SER A 156 11.23 -6.88 -5.49
C SER A 156 12.56 -7.55 -5.87
N ARG A 157 13.63 -6.77 -6.00
CA ARG A 157 14.98 -7.24 -6.35
C ARG A 157 16.02 -6.57 -5.43
N PRO A 158 17.16 -7.22 -5.14
CA PRO A 158 18.33 -6.52 -4.63
C PRO A 158 18.72 -5.38 -5.57
N ARG A 159 19.16 -4.24 -5.02
CA ARG A 159 19.56 -3.06 -5.80
C ARG A 159 20.73 -3.33 -6.74
N HIS A 160 21.61 -4.23 -6.33
CA HIS A 160 22.75 -4.71 -7.10
C HIS A 160 22.83 -6.23 -6.96
N PRO A 161 23.39 -6.95 -7.95
CA PRO A 161 23.67 -8.37 -7.81
C PRO A 161 24.47 -8.63 -6.53
N LEU A 162 23.99 -9.55 -5.70
CA LEU A 162 24.63 -9.91 -4.44
C LEU A 162 25.44 -11.20 -4.62
N PRO A 163 26.55 -11.37 -3.89
CA PRO A 163 27.13 -12.69 -3.67
C PRO A 163 26.09 -13.64 -3.07
N VAL A 164 26.20 -14.94 -3.36
CA VAL A 164 25.22 -15.96 -2.94
C VAL A 164 24.93 -15.93 -1.44
N SER A 165 25.96 -15.81 -0.60
CA SER A 165 25.81 -15.75 0.86
C SER A 165 25.00 -14.53 1.32
N ASP A 166 25.26 -13.37 0.70
CA ASP A 166 24.55 -12.14 1.02
C ASP A 166 23.13 -12.15 0.46
N TYR A 167 22.92 -12.81 -0.68
CA TYR A 167 21.61 -13.01 -1.28
C TYR A 167 20.70 -13.88 -0.40
N ARG A 168 21.23 -14.98 0.14
CA ARG A 168 20.50 -15.84 1.10
C ARG A 168 20.09 -15.05 2.33
N ARG A 169 21.02 -14.31 2.94
CA ARG A 169 20.71 -13.43 4.08
C ARG A 169 19.67 -12.37 3.72
N TRP A 170 19.74 -11.82 2.51
CA TRP A 170 18.76 -10.87 2.02
C TRP A 170 17.37 -11.51 1.94
N LEU A 171 17.24 -12.71 1.37
CA LEU A 171 15.99 -13.45 1.34
C LEU A 171 15.43 -13.69 2.75
N GLU A 172 16.24 -14.17 3.68
CA GLU A 172 15.80 -14.41 5.06
C GLU A 172 15.25 -13.13 5.71
N VAL A 173 15.95 -12.00 5.59
CA VAL A 173 15.52 -10.73 6.18
C VAL A 173 14.13 -10.32 5.68
N PHE A 174 13.87 -10.42 4.38
CA PHE A 174 12.59 -10.01 3.81
C PHE A 174 11.50 -11.07 4.01
N LEU A 175 11.79 -12.33 3.75
CA LEU A 175 10.79 -13.40 3.85
C LEU A 175 10.39 -13.70 5.29
N ASN A 176 11.25 -13.46 6.29
CA ASN A 176 10.92 -13.76 7.68
C ASN A 176 9.68 -13.01 8.20
N HIS A 177 9.34 -11.87 7.60
CA HIS A 177 8.10 -11.14 7.92
C HIS A 177 6.82 -11.89 7.52
N PHE A 178 6.96 -12.94 6.71
CA PHE A 178 5.88 -13.79 6.21
C PHE A 178 5.92 -15.21 6.80
N MET A 179 6.75 -15.48 7.82
CA MET A 179 6.84 -16.82 8.45
C MET A 179 5.50 -17.33 8.98
N GLU A 180 4.67 -16.43 9.51
CA GLU A 180 3.35 -16.75 10.08
C GLU A 180 2.21 -16.56 9.05
N PHE A 181 2.54 -16.33 7.77
CA PHE A 181 1.54 -16.19 6.73
C PHE A 181 0.83 -17.52 6.49
N GLU A 182 -0.50 -17.49 6.36
CA GLU A 182 -1.32 -18.65 6.01
C GLU A 182 -2.09 -18.36 4.71
N PHE A 183 -1.84 -19.15 3.67
CA PHE A 183 -2.56 -19.01 2.41
C PHE A 183 -3.97 -19.63 2.49
N LYS A 184 -4.98 -18.90 2.00
CA LYS A 184 -6.32 -19.46 1.77
C LYS A 184 -6.79 -19.11 0.37
N LYS A 185 -7.27 -20.12 -0.37
CA LYS A 185 -7.81 -19.95 -1.72
C LYS A 185 -8.93 -18.90 -1.81
N ILE A 186 -9.73 -18.77 -0.75
CA ILE A 186 -10.79 -17.76 -0.69
C ILE A 186 -10.24 -16.33 -0.68
N ASP A 187 -9.04 -16.10 -0.13
CA ASP A 187 -8.41 -14.78 -0.20
C ASP A 187 -7.97 -14.45 -1.62
N ALA A 188 -7.36 -15.41 -2.33
CA ALA A 188 -7.02 -15.24 -3.74
C ALA A 188 -8.28 -14.95 -4.58
N GLN A 189 -9.36 -15.69 -4.37
CA GLN A 189 -10.64 -15.46 -5.06
C GLN A 189 -11.24 -14.08 -4.76
N HIS A 190 -11.17 -13.63 -3.51
CA HIS A 190 -11.62 -12.28 -3.15
C HIS A 190 -10.75 -11.20 -3.81
N LEU A 191 -9.43 -11.39 -3.83
CA LEU A 191 -8.49 -10.48 -4.51
C LEU A 191 -8.76 -10.40 -6.02
N VAL A 192 -9.16 -11.51 -6.66
CA VAL A 192 -9.66 -11.49 -8.05
C VAL A 192 -10.93 -10.64 -8.17
N ALA A 193 -11.90 -10.83 -7.27
CA ALA A 193 -13.17 -10.11 -7.31
C ALA A 193 -13.02 -8.58 -7.16
N ILE A 194 -12.01 -8.12 -6.42
CA ILE A 194 -11.70 -6.68 -6.26
C ILE A 194 -10.63 -6.18 -7.25
N GLY A 195 -10.21 -7.04 -8.20
CA GLY A 195 -9.32 -6.67 -9.29
C GLY A 195 -7.85 -6.54 -8.93
N CYS A 196 -7.41 -7.08 -7.78
CA CYS A 196 -6.00 -7.06 -7.35
C CYS A 196 -5.19 -8.23 -7.90
N ALA A 197 -5.82 -9.34 -8.27
CA ALA A 197 -5.09 -10.51 -8.75
C ALA A 197 -5.82 -11.22 -9.89
N SER A 198 -5.09 -12.03 -10.64
CA SER A 198 -5.64 -13.21 -11.32
C SER A 198 -5.29 -14.46 -10.50
N TYR A 199 -6.07 -15.53 -10.69
CA TYR A 199 -5.85 -16.77 -9.94
C TYR A 199 -6.04 -18.00 -10.84
N ASP A 200 -4.94 -18.71 -11.10
CA ASP A 200 -4.95 -20.01 -11.76
C ASP A 200 -4.57 -21.12 -10.75
N PRO A 201 -5.55 -21.88 -10.22
CA PRO A 201 -5.28 -22.93 -9.23
C PRO A 201 -4.49 -24.11 -9.80
N THR A 202 -4.26 -24.18 -11.11
CA THR A 202 -3.48 -25.22 -11.78
C THR A 202 -2.05 -24.83 -12.09
N SER A 203 -1.66 -23.61 -11.72
CA SER A 203 -0.30 -23.11 -11.89
C SER A 203 0.72 -24.01 -11.20
N ASN A 204 1.77 -24.35 -11.94
CA ASN A 204 2.89 -25.17 -11.51
C ASN A 204 4.21 -24.38 -11.52
N ARG A 205 4.14 -23.06 -11.34
CA ARG A 205 5.33 -22.21 -11.20
C ARG A 205 6.22 -22.76 -10.09
N ASP A 206 7.53 -22.69 -10.28
CA ASP A 206 8.51 -23.15 -9.29
C ASP A 206 8.99 -21.97 -8.43
N LEU A 207 8.74 -22.05 -7.11
CA LEU A 207 9.11 -20.99 -6.17
C LEU A 207 10.63 -20.82 -6.09
N GLU A 208 11.37 -21.93 -6.01
CA GLU A 208 12.83 -21.91 -5.87
C GLU A 208 13.46 -21.26 -7.11
N VAL A 209 12.98 -21.59 -8.30
CA VAL A 209 13.41 -20.96 -9.56
C VAL A 209 13.13 -19.45 -9.55
N LEU A 210 11.93 -19.02 -9.13
CA LEU A 210 11.59 -17.59 -9.06
C LEU A 210 12.50 -16.83 -8.09
N LEU A 211 12.82 -17.43 -6.94
CA LEU A 211 13.75 -16.86 -5.98
C LEU A 211 15.17 -16.83 -6.56
N GLN A 212 15.69 -17.93 -7.12
CA GLN A 212 17.03 -17.94 -7.73
C GLN A 212 17.19 -16.87 -8.83
N MET A 213 16.20 -16.74 -9.72
CA MET A 213 16.19 -15.73 -10.79
C MET A 213 16.28 -14.29 -10.24
N LYS A 214 15.74 -14.05 -9.04
CA LYS A 214 15.76 -12.75 -8.35
C LYS A 214 17.17 -12.36 -7.91
N GLY A 215 18.02 -13.33 -7.55
CA GLY A 215 19.43 -13.13 -7.19
C GLY A 215 20.36 -12.92 -8.38
N GLY A 216 19.85 -13.07 -9.61
CA GLY A 216 20.63 -12.99 -10.85
C GLY A 216 21.39 -14.28 -11.16
N THR A 217 22.24 -14.24 -12.20
CA THR A 217 22.94 -15.43 -12.74
C THR A 217 23.78 -16.18 -11.71
N ASN A 218 24.29 -15.47 -10.70
CA ASN A 218 25.14 -16.05 -9.66
C ASN A 218 24.38 -16.94 -8.67
N CYS A 219 23.05 -16.85 -8.64
CA CYS A 219 22.20 -17.60 -7.71
C CYS A 219 21.45 -18.74 -8.41
N ILE A 220 21.60 -18.91 -9.73
CA ILE A 220 20.93 -19.99 -10.48
C ILE A 220 21.57 -21.33 -10.10
N GLY A 221 20.74 -22.28 -9.66
CA GLY A 221 21.20 -23.61 -9.21
C GLY A 221 21.65 -23.67 -7.75
N GLU A 222 21.60 -22.56 -7.02
CA GLU A 222 21.83 -22.54 -5.58
C GLU A 222 20.60 -23.08 -4.85
N THR A 223 20.77 -24.13 -4.05
CA THR A 223 19.68 -24.68 -3.24
C THR A 223 19.23 -23.64 -2.21
N LEU A 224 17.93 -23.43 -2.03
CA LEU A 224 17.37 -22.54 -0.98
C LEU A 224 16.61 -23.29 0.12
N ASN A 225 16.56 -24.63 0.02
CA ASN A 225 15.77 -25.54 0.86
C ASN A 225 16.30 -25.72 2.29
N ASP A 226 17.34 -25.00 2.69
CA ASP A 226 17.80 -24.91 4.09
C ASP A 226 17.27 -23.65 4.79
N LEU A 227 16.59 -22.76 4.05
CA LEU A 227 15.91 -21.61 4.61
C LEU A 227 14.52 -22.04 5.08
N ALA A 228 14.30 -22.13 6.41
CA ALA A 228 13.02 -22.55 6.99
C ALA A 228 11.80 -21.75 6.47
N VAL A 229 12.02 -20.48 6.10
CA VAL A 229 10.98 -19.64 5.50
C VAL A 229 10.61 -20.04 4.08
N VAL A 230 11.58 -20.52 3.28
CA VAL A 230 11.33 -21.02 1.94
C VAL A 230 10.53 -22.31 2.01
N ASP A 231 10.87 -23.21 2.94
CA ASP A 231 10.10 -24.44 3.17
C ASP A 231 8.64 -24.14 3.56
N CYS A 232 8.43 -23.19 4.48
CA CYS A 232 7.09 -22.75 4.89
C CYS A 232 6.30 -22.20 3.69
N LEU A 233 6.95 -21.33 2.89
CA LEU A 233 6.32 -20.76 1.70
C LEU A 233 6.05 -21.80 0.62
N GLN A 234 6.90 -22.80 0.47
CA GLN A 234 6.72 -23.89 -0.48
C GLN A 234 5.43 -24.67 -0.19
N MET A 235 5.11 -24.91 1.08
CA MET A 235 3.83 -25.54 1.46
C MET A 235 2.63 -24.75 0.93
N HIS A 236 2.63 -23.42 1.15
CA HIS A 236 1.56 -22.56 0.65
C HIS A 236 1.56 -22.41 -0.87
N TRP A 237 2.75 -22.45 -1.47
CA TRP A 237 2.96 -22.46 -2.91
C TRP A 237 2.21 -23.63 -3.56
N ASP A 238 2.41 -24.83 -3.02
CA ASP A 238 1.78 -26.07 -3.47
C ASP A 238 0.27 -26.11 -3.17
N GLU A 239 -0.19 -25.43 -2.12
CA GLU A 239 -1.62 -25.24 -1.81
C GLU A 239 -2.33 -24.33 -2.81
N GLY A 240 -1.59 -23.65 -3.68
CA GLY A 240 -2.11 -22.87 -4.80
C GLY A 240 -1.65 -21.41 -4.82
N LEU A 241 -0.82 -20.94 -3.88
CA LEU A 241 -0.23 -19.60 -3.96
C LEU A 241 0.54 -19.39 -5.28
N ALA A 242 1.10 -20.48 -5.84
CA ALA A 242 1.70 -20.50 -7.18
C ALA A 242 0.78 -19.95 -8.28
N GLY A 243 -0.54 -19.97 -8.08
CA GLY A 243 -1.54 -19.48 -9.02
C GLY A 243 -1.87 -18.01 -8.96
N VAL A 244 -1.40 -17.29 -7.95
CA VAL A 244 -1.74 -15.88 -7.73
C VAL A 244 -0.78 -14.99 -8.52
N MET A 245 -1.30 -14.17 -9.42
CA MET A 245 -0.52 -13.15 -10.13
C MET A 245 -1.14 -11.78 -9.90
N LEU A 246 -0.31 -10.76 -9.66
CA LEU A 246 -0.80 -9.42 -9.40
C LEU A 246 -1.28 -8.73 -10.68
N THR A 247 -2.39 -8.00 -10.59
CA THR A 247 -2.76 -7.00 -11.61
C THR A 247 -2.00 -5.70 -11.36
N SER A 248 -2.18 -4.68 -12.20
CA SER A 248 -1.65 -3.34 -11.89
C SER A 248 -2.13 -2.86 -10.52
N VAL A 249 -3.43 -2.97 -10.21
CA VAL A 249 -3.97 -2.60 -8.89
C VAL A 249 -3.33 -3.45 -7.77
N GLY A 250 -3.13 -4.74 -8.02
CA GLY A 250 -2.45 -5.64 -7.10
C GLY A 250 -1.02 -5.22 -6.79
N THR A 251 -0.24 -4.92 -7.82
CA THR A 251 1.14 -4.41 -7.69
C THR A 251 1.16 -3.10 -6.93
N ILE A 252 0.20 -2.20 -7.17
CA ILE A 252 0.11 -0.95 -6.42
C ILE A 252 -0.07 -1.21 -4.93
N VAL A 253 -1.09 -1.99 -4.58
CA VAL A 253 -1.44 -2.26 -3.19
C VAL A 253 -0.38 -3.13 -2.51
N GLY A 254 0.14 -4.13 -3.21
CA GLY A 254 1.19 -5.03 -2.77
C GLY A 254 2.50 -4.31 -2.48
N GLY A 255 2.93 -3.40 -3.37
CA GLY A 255 4.09 -2.53 -3.15
C GLY A 255 3.95 -1.67 -1.91
N LEU A 256 2.81 -0.99 -1.76
CA LEU A 256 2.56 -0.15 -0.58
C LEU A 256 2.52 -0.98 0.73
N ALA A 257 1.91 -2.16 0.69
CA ALA A 257 1.84 -3.07 1.83
C ALA A 257 3.22 -3.66 2.18
N PHE A 258 4.00 -4.02 1.17
CA PHE A 258 5.37 -4.50 1.34
C PHE A 258 6.25 -3.43 2.00
N ASP A 259 6.24 -2.20 1.47
CA ASP A 259 7.00 -1.09 2.05
C ASP A 259 6.60 -0.81 3.51
N GLN A 260 5.29 -0.89 3.80
CA GLN A 260 4.79 -0.72 5.16
C GLN A 260 5.28 -1.83 6.11
N ILE A 261 5.19 -3.10 5.70
CA ILE A 261 5.64 -4.26 6.49
C ILE A 261 7.14 -4.12 6.80
N MET A 262 7.92 -3.70 5.81
CA MET A 262 9.37 -3.55 5.96
C MET A 262 9.79 -2.28 6.71
N GLY A 263 8.84 -1.41 7.07
CA GLY A 263 9.13 -0.11 7.69
C GLY A 263 9.87 0.84 6.75
N ILE A 264 9.75 0.63 5.44
CA ILE A 264 10.44 1.38 4.41
C ILE A 264 9.57 2.55 3.94
N ASP A 265 10.20 3.70 3.74
CA ASP A 265 9.60 4.93 3.21
C ASP A 265 10.22 5.27 1.84
N TYR A 266 10.45 4.23 1.02
CA TYR A 266 10.58 4.43 -0.41
C TYR A 266 9.24 5.00 -0.89
N GLY A 267 9.32 5.97 -1.80
CA GLY A 267 8.11 6.46 -2.44
C GLY A 267 7.43 5.31 -3.20
N PRO A 268 6.29 5.57 -3.87
CA PRO A 268 5.78 4.57 -4.81
C PRO A 268 6.94 4.08 -5.68
N PRO A 269 7.07 2.75 -5.91
CA PRO A 269 8.11 2.24 -6.78
C PRO A 269 8.08 2.98 -8.12
N GLU A 270 9.22 3.04 -8.82
CA GLU A 270 9.27 3.60 -10.16
C GLU A 270 8.35 2.74 -11.05
N TRP A 271 7.10 3.18 -11.18
CA TRP A 271 6.04 2.54 -12.00
C TRP A 271 5.95 3.17 -13.39
N ASP A 272 7.03 3.83 -13.80
CA ASP A 272 7.23 4.55 -15.07
C ASP A 272 8.33 3.86 -15.90
#